data_AF-A0A822GNQ6-F1
#
_entry.id   AF-A0A822GNQ6-F1
#
_cell.length_a   1.000
_cell.length_b   1.000
_cell.length_c   1.000
_cell.angle_alpha   90.00
_cell.angle_beta   90.00
_cell.angle_gamma   90.00
#
_symmetry.space_group_name_H-M   'P 1'
#
loop_
_entity.id
_entity.type
_entity.pdbx_description
1 polymer ?
#
loop_
_entity_poly.entity_id
_entity_poly.type
_entity_poly.pdbx_seq_one_letter_code
_entity_poly.pdbx_strand_id
1 'polypeptide(L)'
;QLTYTTSSSNGTSEVQSLQVDSSTFQIGFRGVYTSIQTGRPTASAIQTALNDLPTISPLVVSVTSTSTLYLITFPAEMGDVPLLTCISTSSNTPIIIEVVQGVDSGSKIAFELDGQLTNYIDFVNSNVTQDDIYSEIKNLFNIQCPPSINNAKLTTSIVYLEDFETNCIYDETSITTNAFCGQCSLNGNTLVNGNNQTGNYLCFAYRILNSYVISIDMGIQINGDTTTTLWPSISFTPKADKIWHYTCIDIRARLLSQSSIDSTVSSIVITYAWLNNNIKKAIYIDTVSIRTALPQGYEDISTNPIDQSINSSCVFPFYYNNNSYTACTLDNNSRTICCDG
;
A
#
# COMPACT_ATOMS: atom_id res chain seq x y z
N GLN A 1 32.98 -5.93 -11.94
CA GLN A 1 33.63 -5.92 -10.62
C GLN A 1 33.26 -4.60 -9.96
N LEU A 2 32.36 -4.63 -8.97
CA LEU A 2 32.11 -3.47 -8.12
C LEU A 2 33.12 -3.54 -6.98
N THR A 3 33.83 -2.44 -6.72
CA THR A 3 34.72 -2.30 -5.57
C THR A 3 34.11 -1.23 -4.68
N TYR A 4 33.75 -1.59 -3.45
CA TYR A 4 33.25 -0.66 -2.45
C TYR A 4 34.18 -0.69 -1.23
N THR A 5 34.19 0.40 -0.49
CA THR A 5 34.98 0.58 0.73
C THR A 5 34.06 1.19 1.77
N THR A 6 33.79 0.46 2.85
CA THR A 6 32.98 0.96 3.97
C THR A 6 33.92 1.46 5.07
N SER A 7 33.73 2.70 5.51
CA SER A 7 34.22 3.16 6.80
C SER A 7 33.04 3.17 7.75
N SER A 8 33.04 2.33 8.79
CA SER A 8 31.99 2.35 9.80
C SER A 8 32.11 3.62 10.64
N SER A 9 31.13 4.52 10.49
CA SER A 9 30.87 5.60 11.44
C SER A 9 29.76 5.16 12.41
N ASN A 10 29.79 5.65 13.65
CA ASN A 10 28.60 5.58 14.50
C ASN A 10 27.55 6.50 13.87
N GLY A 11 26.64 5.92 13.08
CA GLY A 11 25.57 6.65 12.42
C GLY A 11 24.70 7.39 13.44
N THR A 12 24.11 8.51 13.01
CA THR A 12 23.18 9.29 13.81
C THR A 12 21.81 9.24 13.14
N SER A 13 20.78 8.89 13.91
CA SER A 13 19.39 8.94 13.45
C SER A 13 18.98 10.36 13.08
N GLU A 14 18.38 10.51 11.90
CA GLU A 14 17.70 11.75 11.54
C GLU A 14 16.41 11.92 12.35
N VAL A 15 16.13 13.16 12.75
CA VAL A 15 14.87 13.52 13.39
C VAL A 15 14.23 14.67 12.62
N GLN A 16 13.02 14.44 12.12
CA GLN A 16 12.19 15.46 11.51
C GLN A 16 10.99 15.75 12.41
N SER A 17 10.58 17.01 12.46
CA SER A 17 9.37 17.43 13.15
C SER A 17 8.24 17.65 12.16
N LEU A 18 7.03 17.25 12.53
CA LEU A 18 5.80 17.46 11.78
C LEU A 18 4.82 18.20 12.67
N GLN A 19 4.46 19.43 12.29
CA GLN A 19 3.46 20.22 12.99
C GLN A 19 2.13 20.16 12.22
N VAL A 20 1.05 19.72 12.89
CA VAL A 20 -0.28 19.55 12.27
C VAL A 20 -1.32 20.44 12.94
N ASP A 21 -2.29 20.93 12.17
CA ASP A 21 -3.27 21.92 12.62
C ASP A 21 -4.73 21.41 12.60
N SER A 22 -4.94 20.10 12.75
CA SER A 22 -6.23 19.40 12.69
C SER A 22 -6.87 19.25 11.30
N SER A 23 -6.11 19.53 10.24
CA SER A 23 -6.51 19.34 8.85
C SER A 23 -6.48 17.88 8.38
N THR A 24 -6.98 17.65 7.16
CA THR A 24 -6.86 16.37 6.44
C THR A 24 -5.63 16.41 5.54
N PHE A 25 -4.69 15.49 5.74
CA PHE A 25 -3.37 15.48 5.08
C PHE A 25 -2.83 14.08 4.81
N GLN A 26 -1.82 13.98 3.95
CA GLN A 26 -0.98 12.80 3.76
C GLN A 26 0.47 13.17 4.00
N ILE A 27 1.27 12.22 4.47
CA ILE A 27 2.71 12.37 4.62
C ILE A 27 3.37 11.54 3.52
N GLY A 28 4.36 12.10 2.83
CA GLY A 28 5.07 11.41 1.77
C GLY A 28 6.55 11.28 2.08
N PHE A 29 7.14 10.14 1.72
CA PHE A 29 8.58 9.93 1.72
C PHE A 29 9.00 9.41 0.35
N ARG A 30 9.97 10.08 -0.28
CA ARG A 30 10.50 9.73 -1.61
C ARG A 30 9.39 9.50 -2.66
N GLY A 31 8.36 10.36 -2.66
CA GLY A 31 7.27 10.33 -3.64
C GLY A 31 6.17 9.28 -3.37
N VAL A 32 6.26 8.52 -2.27
CA VAL A 32 5.19 7.60 -1.86
C VAL A 32 4.50 8.16 -0.61
N TYR A 33 3.17 8.20 -0.63
CA TYR A 33 2.36 8.87 0.39
C TYR A 33 1.58 7.87 1.25
N THR A 34 1.41 8.23 2.53
CA THR A 34 0.59 7.49 3.49
C THR A 34 -0.89 7.53 3.11
N SER A 35 -1.72 6.71 3.75
CA SER A 35 -3.16 6.94 3.75
C SER A 35 -3.48 8.31 4.36
N ILE A 36 -4.67 8.81 4.03
CA ILE A 36 -5.15 10.09 4.55
C ILE A 36 -5.25 10.05 6.07
N GLN A 37 -4.68 11.08 6.68
CA GLN A 37 -4.78 11.40 8.08
C GLN A 37 -5.81 12.50 8.25
N THR A 38 -6.71 12.35 9.22
CA THR A 38 -7.75 13.35 9.51
C THR A 38 -7.62 13.84 10.94
N GLY A 39 -7.85 15.15 11.14
CA GLY A 39 -7.82 15.73 12.48
C GLY A 39 -6.42 15.66 13.10
N ARG A 40 -6.34 15.07 14.30
CA ARG A 40 -5.08 14.89 15.04
C ARG A 40 -4.85 13.41 15.33
N PRO A 41 -4.18 12.68 14.43
CA PRO A 41 -3.89 11.27 14.62
C PRO A 41 -3.02 11.04 15.87
N THR A 42 -3.06 9.84 16.44
CA THR A 42 -2.10 9.49 17.50
C THR A 42 -0.70 9.33 16.91
N ALA A 43 0.35 9.47 17.73
CA ALA A 43 1.73 9.16 17.29
C ALA A 43 1.83 7.73 16.71
N SER A 44 1.14 6.77 17.34
CA SER A 44 1.08 5.40 16.84
C SER A 44 0.45 5.29 15.45
N ALA A 45 -0.58 6.08 15.15
CA ALA A 45 -1.21 6.07 13.83
C ALA A 45 -0.27 6.63 12.75
N ILE A 46 0.43 7.75 13.04
CA ILE A 46 1.44 8.30 12.13
C ILE A 46 2.60 7.31 11.93
N GLN A 47 3.06 6.67 13.01
CA GLN A 47 4.13 5.68 12.93
C GLN A 47 3.75 4.49 12.05
N THR A 48 2.56 3.92 12.26
CA THR A 48 2.04 2.84 11.41
C THR A 48 1.97 3.28 9.96
N ALA A 49 1.35 4.43 9.70
CA ALA A 49 1.18 4.93 8.34
C ALA A 49 2.52 5.16 7.59
N LEU A 50 3.55 5.68 8.27
CA LEU A 50 4.89 5.85 7.71
C LEU A 50 5.61 4.51 7.51
N ASN A 51 5.52 3.60 8.48
CA ASN A 51 6.13 2.27 8.36
C ASN A 51 5.43 1.39 7.31
N ASP A 52 4.21 1.74 6.92
CA ASP A 52 3.49 1.15 5.78
C ASP A 52 3.98 1.70 4.43
N LEU A 53 4.94 2.63 4.39
CA LEU A 53 5.54 3.09 3.13
C LEU A 53 6.63 2.11 2.67
N PRO A 54 6.58 1.62 1.41
CA PRO A 54 7.63 0.76 0.85
C PRO A 54 9.00 1.46 0.81
N THR A 55 9.01 2.79 0.75
CA THR A 55 10.21 3.62 0.76
C THR A 55 10.89 3.70 2.14
N ILE A 56 10.23 3.23 3.21
CA ILE A 56 10.77 3.15 4.58
C ILE A 56 11.09 1.70 4.95
N SER A 57 10.22 0.77 4.55
CA SER A 57 10.41 -0.69 4.71
C SER A 57 11.75 -1.18 4.15
N PRO A 58 12.39 -2.22 4.73
CA PRO A 58 11.99 -2.98 5.92
C PRO A 58 12.38 -2.32 7.24
N LEU A 59 12.99 -1.14 7.18
CA LEU A 59 13.33 -0.38 8.37
C LEU A 59 12.07 0.25 8.96
N VAL A 60 12.19 0.74 10.20
CA VAL A 60 11.07 1.32 10.93
C VAL A 60 11.46 2.69 11.47
N VAL A 61 10.59 3.67 11.24
CA VAL A 61 10.63 4.94 11.96
C VAL A 61 9.93 4.80 13.30
N SER A 62 10.34 5.64 14.25
CA SER A 62 9.62 5.83 15.50
C SER A 62 9.01 7.23 15.54
N VAL A 63 7.82 7.35 16.12
CA VAL A 63 7.13 8.63 16.22
C VAL A 63 6.78 8.89 17.68
N THR A 64 7.19 10.05 18.17
CA THR A 64 6.73 10.58 19.45
C THR A 64 5.93 11.86 19.22
N SER A 65 5.01 12.20 20.12
CA SER A 65 4.17 13.39 19.97
C SER A 65 4.08 14.21 21.24
N THR A 66 3.99 15.52 21.07
CA THR A 66 3.43 16.45 22.05
C THR A 66 2.03 16.90 21.58
N SER A 67 1.46 17.97 22.14
CA SER A 67 0.09 18.41 21.85
C SER A 67 -0.17 18.84 20.40
N THR A 68 0.86 19.26 19.65
CA THR A 68 0.73 19.74 18.25
C THR A 68 1.90 19.35 17.33
N LEU A 69 2.89 18.63 17.87
CA LEU A 69 4.14 18.33 17.20
C LEU A 69 4.40 16.84 17.27
N TYR A 70 4.70 16.21 16.13
CA TYR A 70 5.28 14.89 16.06
C TYR A 70 6.78 15.00 15.81
N LEU A 71 7.57 14.18 16.48
CA LEU A 71 8.97 13.95 16.17
C LEU A 71 9.07 12.56 15.55
N ILE A 72 9.44 12.52 14.28
CA ILE A 72 9.68 11.32 13.49
C ILE A 72 11.19 11.08 13.50
N THR A 73 11.61 9.95 14.07
CA THR A 73 13.01 9.55 14.11
C THR A 73 13.23 8.41 13.14
N PHE A 74 14.07 8.64 12.14
CA PHE A 74 14.53 7.63 11.20
C PHE A 74 15.63 6.78 11.82
N PRO A 75 15.73 5.48 11.45
CA PRO A 75 16.82 4.64 11.92
C PRO A 75 18.17 5.16 11.40
N ALA A 76 19.22 5.03 12.21
CA ALA A 76 20.55 5.54 11.89
C ALA A 76 21.15 4.90 10.62
N GLU A 77 20.65 3.71 10.24
CA GLU A 77 20.97 3.05 8.98
C GLU A 77 20.52 3.83 7.73
N MET A 78 19.54 4.74 7.85
CA MET A 78 19.14 5.60 6.74
C MET A 78 20.02 6.84 6.60
N GLY A 79 20.77 7.21 7.64
CA GLY A 79 21.58 8.40 7.66
C GLY A 79 20.77 9.69 7.43
N ASP A 80 21.33 10.58 6.62
CA ASP A 80 20.70 11.82 6.15
C ASP A 80 19.67 11.50 5.05
N VAL A 81 18.39 11.80 5.30
CA VAL A 81 17.27 11.49 4.43
C VAL A 81 16.57 12.76 3.94
N PRO A 82 15.89 12.70 2.78
CA PRO A 82 15.09 13.84 2.34
C PRO A 82 13.99 14.19 3.36
N LEU A 83 13.67 15.47 3.45
CA LEU A 83 12.49 15.93 4.18
C LEU A 83 11.25 15.16 3.73
N LEU A 84 10.46 14.72 4.70
CA LEU A 84 9.10 14.27 4.48
C LEU A 84 8.34 15.40 3.76
N THR A 85 7.39 14.98 2.94
CA THR A 85 6.50 15.88 2.19
C THR A 85 5.09 15.78 2.75
N CYS A 86 4.29 16.81 2.56
CA CYS A 86 2.88 16.77 2.92
C CYS A 86 2.00 17.30 1.79
N ILE A 87 0.91 16.57 1.55
CA ILE A 87 -0.22 17.03 0.74
C ILE A 87 -1.37 17.31 1.71
N SER A 88 -1.98 18.49 1.62
CA SER A 88 -3.13 18.85 2.44
C SER A 88 -4.25 19.43 1.59
N THR A 89 -5.47 19.20 2.07
CA THR A 89 -6.69 19.87 1.56
C THR A 89 -6.92 21.23 2.20
N SER A 90 -6.22 21.56 3.29
CA SER A 90 -6.27 22.87 3.96
C SER A 90 -5.17 23.81 3.45
N SER A 91 -5.45 25.11 3.52
CA SER A 91 -4.43 26.16 3.30
C SER A 91 -3.34 26.20 4.35
N ASN A 92 -3.59 25.58 5.51
CA ASN A 92 -2.62 25.44 6.58
C ASN A 92 -1.98 24.05 6.45
N THR A 93 -1.02 23.92 5.54
CA THR A 93 -0.34 22.64 5.35
C THR A 93 0.48 22.28 6.59
N PRO A 94 0.56 20.98 6.95
CA PRO A 94 1.52 20.55 7.93
C PRO A 94 2.94 21.03 7.58
N ILE A 95 3.66 21.48 8.60
CA ILE A 95 5.02 22.00 8.44
C ILE A 95 6.00 20.90 8.85
N ILE A 96 6.96 20.62 7.98
CA ILE A 96 8.02 19.64 8.22
C ILE A 96 9.36 20.36 8.29
N ILE A 97 10.10 20.10 9.37
CA ILE A 97 11.41 20.71 9.61
C ILE A 97 12.36 19.63 10.13
N GLU A 98 13.55 19.55 9.55
CA GLU A 98 14.66 18.76 10.08
C GLU A 98 15.13 19.36 11.42
N VAL A 99 15.13 18.53 12.47
CA VAL A 99 15.55 18.91 13.83
C VAL A 99 16.97 18.42 14.09
N VAL A 100 17.28 17.22 13.64
CA VAL A 100 18.60 16.60 13.75
C VAL A 100 18.91 15.99 12.39
N GLN A 101 19.94 16.48 11.72
CA GLN A 101 20.44 15.89 10.48
C GLN A 101 21.03 14.50 10.77
N GLY A 102 20.62 13.51 9.98
CA GLY A 102 21.19 12.17 10.11
C GLY A 102 22.63 12.10 9.62
N VAL A 103 23.35 11.07 10.04
CA VAL A 103 24.67 10.72 9.50
C VAL A 103 24.67 9.24 9.22
N ASP A 104 24.92 8.85 7.97
CA ASP A 104 24.98 7.44 7.61
C ASP A 104 26.08 6.72 8.40
N SER A 105 25.74 5.54 8.90
CA SER A 105 26.67 4.61 9.53
C SER A 105 27.65 3.99 8.53
N GLY A 106 27.29 3.96 7.24
CA GLY A 106 28.02 3.25 6.19
C GLY A 106 28.05 1.74 6.39
N SER A 107 27.29 1.23 7.37
CA SER A 107 27.28 -0.19 7.76
C SER A 107 26.39 -1.04 6.87
N LYS A 108 25.33 -0.43 6.33
CA LYS A 108 24.40 -1.06 5.40
C LYS A 108 24.13 -0.13 4.24
N ILE A 109 23.95 -0.69 3.04
CA ILE A 109 23.69 0.08 1.82
C ILE A 109 22.44 -0.47 1.16
N ALA A 110 21.57 0.41 0.65
CA ALA A 110 20.48 0.05 -0.24
C ALA A 110 20.63 0.79 -1.58
N PHE A 111 20.17 0.18 -2.67
CA PHE A 111 20.15 0.81 -3.99
C PHE A 111 18.77 1.38 -4.27
N GLU A 112 18.70 2.58 -4.84
CA GLU A 112 17.43 3.23 -5.22
C GLU A 112 17.21 3.21 -6.74
N LEU A 113 16.00 2.85 -7.18
CA LEU A 113 15.51 3.05 -8.55
C LEU A 113 14.08 3.59 -8.50
N ASP A 114 13.84 4.76 -9.09
CA ASP A 114 12.52 5.42 -9.15
C ASP A 114 11.77 5.51 -7.80
N GLY A 115 12.52 5.71 -6.70
CA GLY A 115 11.97 5.82 -5.35
C GLY A 115 11.94 4.51 -4.58
N GLN A 116 12.19 3.38 -5.25
CA GLN A 116 12.22 2.05 -4.63
C GLN A 116 13.60 1.72 -4.11
N LEU A 117 13.68 1.14 -2.92
CA LEU A 117 14.93 0.68 -2.31
C LEU A 117 15.03 -0.86 -2.32
N THR A 118 16.25 -1.38 -2.45
CA THR A 118 16.54 -2.78 -2.11
C THR A 118 16.40 -2.99 -0.60
N ASN A 119 16.48 -4.25 -0.14
CA ASN A 119 16.82 -4.46 1.26
C ASN A 119 18.20 -3.83 1.55
N TYR A 120 18.38 -3.44 2.81
CA TYR A 120 19.68 -2.94 3.29
C TYR A 120 20.67 -4.09 3.35
N ILE A 121 21.72 -4.00 2.53
CA ILE A 121 22.80 -4.98 2.44
C ILE A 121 23.87 -4.61 3.46
N ASP A 122 24.10 -5.47 4.45
CA ASP A 122 25.11 -5.27 5.49
C ASP A 122 26.49 -5.73 5.01
N PHE A 123 27.25 -4.79 4.47
CA PHE A 123 28.59 -5.04 3.95
C PHE A 123 29.68 -5.17 5.03
N VAL A 124 29.36 -4.88 6.29
CA VAL A 124 30.33 -4.84 7.40
C VAL A 124 30.24 -6.10 8.26
N ASN A 125 29.03 -6.55 8.58
CA ASN A 125 28.79 -7.68 9.49
C ASN A 125 28.35 -8.95 8.77
N SER A 126 28.10 -8.90 7.45
CA SER A 126 27.71 -10.07 6.65
C SER A 126 28.71 -10.35 5.53
N ASN A 127 28.84 -11.62 5.15
CA ASN A 127 29.63 -12.02 3.98
C ASN A 127 28.77 -11.89 2.71
N VAL A 128 28.75 -10.70 2.13
CA VAL A 128 27.95 -10.39 0.93
C VAL A 128 28.64 -10.91 -0.33
N THR A 129 27.92 -11.72 -1.11
CA THR A 129 28.38 -12.27 -2.40
C THR A 129 27.83 -11.47 -3.58
N GLN A 130 28.38 -11.72 -4.78
CA GLN A 130 27.85 -11.13 -6.01
C GLN A 130 26.40 -11.56 -6.28
N ASP A 131 26.04 -12.79 -5.94
CA ASP A 131 24.68 -13.31 -6.15
C ASP A 131 23.67 -12.63 -5.22
N ASP A 132 24.08 -12.24 -4.01
CA ASP A 132 23.25 -11.47 -3.07
C ASP A 132 22.92 -10.09 -3.63
N ILE A 133 23.94 -9.36 -4.12
CA ILE A 133 23.75 -8.04 -4.74
C ILE A 133 22.91 -8.16 -6.01
N TYR A 134 23.16 -9.17 -6.84
CA TYR A 134 22.39 -9.39 -8.06
C TYR A 134 20.92 -9.68 -7.75
N SER A 135 20.65 -10.46 -6.71
CA SER A 135 19.29 -10.78 -6.27
C SER A 135 18.58 -9.52 -5.75
N GLU A 136 19.25 -8.70 -4.94
CA GLU A 136 18.69 -7.44 -4.45
C GLU A 136 18.41 -6.44 -5.58
N ILE A 137 19.35 -6.25 -6.51
CA ILE A 137 19.12 -5.39 -7.67
C ILE A 137 17.99 -5.95 -8.55
N LYS A 138 17.90 -7.27 -8.75
CA LYS A 138 16.78 -7.88 -9.47
C LYS A 138 15.46 -7.63 -8.75
N ASN A 139 15.44 -7.61 -7.43
CA ASN A 139 14.25 -7.29 -6.63
C ASN A 139 13.75 -5.85 -6.84
N LEU A 140 14.62 -4.88 -7.18
CA LEU A 140 14.18 -3.53 -7.57
C LEU A 140 13.32 -3.51 -8.84
N PHE A 141 13.53 -4.48 -9.73
CA PHE A 141 12.78 -4.61 -10.97
C PHE A 141 11.59 -5.58 -10.82
N ASN A 142 11.41 -6.18 -9.64
CA ASN A 142 10.28 -7.06 -9.34
C ASN A 142 9.08 -6.27 -8.81
N ILE A 143 7.89 -6.75 -9.14
CA ILE A 143 6.58 -6.19 -8.81
C ILE A 143 6.43 -6.09 -7.28
N GLN A 144 6.24 -4.88 -6.74
CA GLN A 144 6.08 -4.67 -5.30
C GLN A 144 4.63 -4.81 -4.85
N CYS A 145 4.40 -5.77 -3.96
CA CYS A 145 3.17 -5.87 -3.21
C CYS A 145 3.05 -4.72 -2.20
N PRO A 146 1.83 -4.34 -1.85
CA PRO A 146 1.64 -3.48 -0.70
C PRO A 146 2.26 -4.05 0.60
N PRO A 147 2.83 -3.22 1.50
CA PRO A 147 3.58 -3.74 2.65
C PRO A 147 2.80 -4.64 3.60
N SER A 148 1.49 -4.42 3.75
CA SER A 148 0.67 -5.28 4.61
C SER A 148 0.42 -6.67 3.99
N ILE A 149 0.58 -6.79 2.67
CA ILE A 149 0.53 -8.07 1.94
C ILE A 149 1.89 -8.77 2.02
N ASN A 150 2.98 -8.03 1.80
CA ASN A 150 4.36 -8.55 1.90
C ASN A 150 4.63 -9.20 3.27
N ASN A 151 3.98 -8.71 4.33
CA ASN A 151 4.13 -9.26 5.68
C ASN A 151 2.78 -9.61 6.33
N ALA A 152 1.91 -10.28 5.56
CA ALA A 152 0.54 -10.58 6.00
C ALA A 152 0.43 -11.33 7.33
N LYS A 153 1.47 -12.09 7.74
CA LYS A 153 1.52 -12.75 9.05
C LYS A 153 1.57 -11.78 10.23
N LEU A 154 2.14 -10.59 10.03
CA LEU A 154 2.24 -9.54 11.04
C LEU A 154 1.06 -8.55 10.95
N THR A 155 0.36 -8.52 9.82
CA THR A 155 -0.83 -7.68 9.63
C THR A 155 -2.06 -8.31 10.28
N THR A 156 -2.32 -7.96 11.53
CA THR A 156 -3.41 -8.52 12.35
C THR A 156 -4.81 -8.27 11.80
N SER A 157 -4.98 -7.32 10.87
CA SER A 157 -6.28 -7.08 10.22
C SER A 157 -6.60 -8.12 9.15
N ILE A 158 -5.61 -8.80 8.56
CA ILE A 158 -5.80 -9.81 7.51
C ILE A 158 -6.16 -11.15 8.16
N VAL A 159 -7.28 -11.73 7.74
CA VAL A 159 -7.76 -13.04 8.24
C VAL A 159 -7.82 -14.12 7.15
N TYR A 160 -7.70 -13.71 5.88
CA TYR A 160 -7.57 -14.56 4.71
C TYR A 160 -6.67 -13.86 3.70
N LEU A 161 -5.79 -14.61 3.04
CA LEU A 161 -4.94 -14.12 1.96
C LEU A 161 -4.81 -15.19 0.87
N GLU A 162 -4.94 -14.77 -0.38
CA GLU A 162 -4.60 -15.54 -1.56
C GLU A 162 -3.72 -14.68 -2.48
N ASP A 163 -2.46 -15.08 -2.65
CA ASP A 163 -1.45 -14.38 -3.46
C ASP A 163 -1.20 -15.06 -4.82
N PHE A 164 -1.76 -16.24 -5.05
CA PHE A 164 -1.64 -17.02 -6.29
C PHE A 164 -0.19 -17.35 -6.73
N GLU A 165 0.75 -17.33 -5.79
CA GLU A 165 2.16 -17.62 -6.06
C GLU A 165 2.46 -19.14 -6.07
N THR A 166 1.53 -19.95 -5.58
CA THR A 166 1.73 -21.41 -5.49
C THR A 166 1.43 -22.10 -6.83
N ASN A 167 2.37 -22.93 -7.29
CA ASN A 167 2.26 -23.73 -8.53
C ASN A 167 2.11 -22.92 -9.83
N CYS A 168 2.60 -21.68 -9.86
CA CYS A 168 2.61 -20.89 -11.08
C CYS A 168 3.94 -21.04 -11.84
N ILE A 169 3.90 -20.82 -13.15
CA ILE A 169 5.09 -20.77 -14.01
C ILE A 169 5.25 -19.33 -14.43
N TYR A 170 6.27 -18.66 -13.88
CA TYR A 170 6.63 -17.31 -14.28
C TYR A 170 7.15 -17.31 -15.71
N ASP A 171 6.51 -16.52 -16.58
CA ASP A 171 6.95 -16.27 -17.95
C ASP A 171 7.45 -14.83 -18.06
N GLU A 172 8.78 -14.68 -18.05
CA GLU A 172 9.49 -13.40 -18.17
C GLU A 172 9.20 -12.66 -19.49
N THR A 173 8.61 -13.33 -20.49
CA THR A 173 8.31 -12.75 -21.79
C THR A 173 6.85 -12.25 -21.91
N SER A 174 6.00 -12.56 -20.93
CA SER A 174 4.57 -12.24 -20.98
C SER A 174 4.19 -11.13 -19.99
N ILE A 175 4.09 -9.90 -20.48
CA ILE A 175 3.52 -8.76 -19.73
C ILE A 175 2.04 -8.99 -19.31
N THR A 176 1.37 -9.97 -19.93
CA THR A 176 -0.02 -10.35 -19.62
C THR A 176 -0.16 -11.31 -18.43
N THR A 177 0.96 -11.85 -17.95
CA THR A 177 1.03 -12.67 -16.72
C THR A 177 1.64 -11.91 -15.55
N ASN A 178 2.19 -10.71 -15.78
CA ASN A 178 2.66 -9.83 -14.70
C ASN A 178 1.54 -9.61 -13.69
N ALA A 179 1.81 -10.06 -12.47
CA ALA A 179 0.96 -9.91 -11.30
C ALA A 179 0.91 -8.45 -10.81
N PHE A 180 0.01 -8.17 -9.88
CA PHE A 180 0.01 -6.91 -9.12
C PHE A 180 1.04 -6.93 -8.00
N CYS A 181 1.27 -8.09 -7.42
CA CYS A 181 2.20 -8.42 -6.35
C CYS A 181 2.86 -9.75 -6.72
N GLY A 182 4.17 -9.88 -6.50
CA GLY A 182 4.85 -11.15 -6.74
C GLY A 182 5.00 -11.50 -8.22
N GLN A 183 4.94 -12.78 -8.55
CA GLN A 183 5.25 -13.28 -9.90
C GLN A 183 3.99 -13.63 -10.67
N CYS A 184 2.90 -13.97 -9.98
CA CYS A 184 1.78 -14.68 -10.58
C CYS A 184 0.42 -14.10 -10.23
N SER A 185 -0.50 -14.20 -11.19
CA SER A 185 -1.89 -13.80 -10.99
C SER A 185 -2.84 -14.86 -11.50
N LEU A 186 -4.04 -14.90 -10.93
CA LEU A 186 -5.10 -15.77 -11.39
C LEU A 186 -5.75 -15.20 -12.65
N ASN A 187 -5.66 -15.91 -13.78
CA ASN A 187 -6.56 -15.68 -14.92
C ASN A 187 -7.88 -16.43 -14.68
N GLY A 188 -8.81 -15.75 -14.02
CA GLY A 188 -10.05 -16.33 -13.54
C GLY A 188 -10.84 -15.31 -12.75
N ASN A 189 -11.91 -15.75 -12.10
CA ASN A 189 -12.85 -14.86 -11.44
C ASN A 189 -13.08 -15.16 -9.95
N THR A 190 -12.43 -16.18 -9.42
CA THR A 190 -12.55 -16.55 -8.00
C THR A 190 -11.73 -15.60 -7.16
N LEU A 191 -12.34 -15.02 -6.13
CA LEU A 191 -11.67 -14.18 -5.14
C LEU A 191 -11.37 -15.00 -3.88
N VAL A 192 -12.37 -15.68 -3.33
CA VAL A 192 -12.27 -16.43 -2.08
C VAL A 192 -12.80 -17.83 -2.30
N ASN A 193 -12.02 -18.84 -1.90
CA ASN A 193 -12.38 -20.25 -2.02
C ASN A 193 -12.27 -20.99 -0.68
N GLY A 194 -13.06 -20.55 0.30
CA GLY A 194 -13.08 -21.13 1.64
C GLY A 194 -12.37 -20.24 2.65
N ASN A 195 -13.16 -19.55 3.47
CA ASN A 195 -12.71 -18.82 4.64
C ASN A 195 -13.69 -19.07 5.80
N ASN A 196 -13.14 -19.21 7.01
CA ASN A 196 -13.90 -19.45 8.26
C ASN A 196 -13.69 -18.35 9.31
N GLN A 197 -12.94 -17.29 8.97
CA GLN A 197 -12.67 -16.17 9.85
C GLN A 197 -13.60 -15.00 9.55
N THR A 198 -13.95 -14.25 10.59
CA THR A 198 -14.79 -13.05 10.46
C THR A 198 -13.99 -11.90 9.85
N GLY A 199 -14.59 -11.21 8.87
CA GLY A 199 -14.02 -10.00 8.29
C GLY A 199 -15.04 -9.28 7.41
N ASN A 200 -15.02 -7.95 7.48
CA ASN A 200 -16.00 -7.10 6.80
C ASN A 200 -15.51 -6.61 5.44
N TYR A 201 -14.19 -6.57 5.23
CA TYR A 201 -13.59 -5.96 4.06
C TYR A 201 -13.05 -7.04 3.12
N LEU A 202 -13.43 -6.96 1.85
CA LEU A 202 -12.86 -7.77 0.78
C LEU A 202 -11.96 -6.87 -0.08
N CYS A 203 -10.67 -7.15 -0.03
CA CYS A 203 -9.65 -6.44 -0.78
C CYS A 203 -9.06 -7.34 -1.87
N PHE A 204 -8.79 -6.81 -3.05
CA PHE A 204 -8.15 -7.56 -4.13
C PHE A 204 -7.60 -6.62 -5.21
N ALA A 205 -6.55 -7.07 -5.89
CA ALA A 205 -6.10 -6.49 -7.13
C ALA A 205 -6.80 -7.15 -8.32
N TYR A 206 -7.13 -6.36 -9.33
CA TYR A 206 -7.72 -6.83 -10.56
C TYR A 206 -7.18 -6.09 -11.79
N ARG A 207 -7.10 -6.81 -12.90
CA ARG A 207 -6.92 -6.26 -14.25
C ARG A 207 -7.91 -6.96 -15.17
N ILE A 208 -8.84 -6.22 -15.75
CA ILE A 208 -9.97 -6.80 -16.47
C ILE A 208 -10.02 -6.23 -17.89
N LEU A 209 -9.84 -7.08 -18.90
CA LEU A 209 -9.79 -6.65 -20.30
C LEU A 209 -11.16 -6.69 -21.00
N ASN A 210 -12.23 -7.01 -20.26
CA ASN A 210 -13.60 -7.08 -20.76
C ASN A 210 -14.55 -6.31 -19.85
N SER A 211 -15.72 -5.91 -20.35
CA SER A 211 -16.68 -5.08 -19.60
C SER A 211 -17.85 -5.88 -19.04
N TYR A 212 -17.70 -7.20 -18.81
CA TYR A 212 -18.81 -8.08 -18.42
C TYR A 212 -18.99 -8.24 -16.91
N VAL A 213 -18.01 -7.81 -16.10
CA VAL A 213 -18.10 -7.88 -14.64
C VAL A 213 -18.97 -6.74 -14.12
N ILE A 214 -20.05 -7.08 -13.42
CA ILE A 214 -21.02 -6.10 -12.90
C ILE A 214 -21.38 -6.30 -11.41
N SER A 215 -20.98 -7.44 -10.84
CA SER A 215 -21.23 -7.76 -9.44
C SER A 215 -20.16 -8.67 -8.87
N ILE A 216 -20.09 -8.70 -7.55
CA ILE A 216 -19.39 -9.72 -6.79
C ILE A 216 -20.47 -10.58 -6.14
N ASP A 217 -20.50 -11.86 -6.51
CA ASP A 217 -21.35 -12.84 -5.84
C ASP A 217 -20.55 -13.48 -4.71
N MET A 218 -21.23 -13.83 -3.63
CA MET A 218 -20.55 -14.30 -2.42
C MET A 218 -21.42 -15.27 -1.63
N GLY A 219 -20.76 -16.23 -0.98
CA GLY A 219 -21.34 -17.06 0.06
C GLY A 219 -20.94 -16.49 1.41
N ILE A 220 -21.90 -16.11 2.24
CA ILE A 220 -21.64 -15.54 3.56
C ILE A 220 -22.35 -16.32 4.67
N GLN A 221 -21.73 -16.32 5.84
CA GLN A 221 -22.28 -16.78 7.10
C GLN A 221 -22.34 -15.59 8.06
N ILE A 222 -23.42 -15.48 8.83
CA ILE A 222 -23.69 -14.31 9.67
C ILE A 222 -23.81 -14.70 11.14
N ASN A 223 -23.38 -13.83 12.04
CA ASN A 223 -23.56 -13.96 13.49
C ASN A 223 -23.08 -15.32 14.07
N GLY A 224 -22.07 -15.94 13.46
CA GLY A 224 -21.52 -17.23 13.88
C GLY A 224 -22.33 -18.46 13.46
N ASP A 225 -23.40 -18.32 12.67
CA ASP A 225 -24.11 -19.48 12.10
C ASP A 225 -23.26 -20.12 10.98
N THR A 226 -22.67 -21.26 11.27
CA THR A 226 -21.84 -22.03 10.32
C THR A 226 -22.64 -23.04 9.48
N THR A 227 -23.94 -23.13 9.70
CA THR A 227 -24.82 -24.10 9.04
C THR A 227 -25.57 -23.50 7.84
N THR A 228 -25.84 -22.20 7.88
CA THR A 228 -26.57 -21.49 6.83
C THR A 228 -25.65 -20.59 6.04
N THR A 229 -25.50 -20.85 4.74
CA THR A 229 -24.81 -19.94 3.82
C THR A 229 -25.82 -19.14 3.02
N LEU A 230 -25.76 -17.82 3.14
CA LEU A 230 -26.51 -16.88 2.30
C LEU A 230 -25.69 -16.58 1.04
N TRP A 231 -26.36 -16.38 -0.10
CA TRP A 231 -25.71 -16.15 -1.39
C TRP A 231 -26.06 -14.78 -1.99
N PRO A 232 -25.72 -13.66 -1.33
CA PRO A 232 -26.00 -12.35 -1.88
C PRO A 232 -25.01 -11.96 -2.99
N SER A 233 -25.39 -10.93 -3.75
CA SER A 233 -24.52 -10.25 -4.70
C SER A 233 -24.46 -8.76 -4.34
N ILE A 234 -23.27 -8.16 -4.47
CA ILE A 234 -23.10 -6.70 -4.39
C ILE A 234 -22.77 -6.13 -5.76
N SER A 235 -23.26 -4.93 -6.06
CA SER A 235 -22.92 -4.25 -7.30
C SER A 235 -21.44 -3.87 -7.31
N PHE A 236 -20.76 -4.13 -8.42
CA PHE A 236 -19.35 -3.81 -8.61
C PHE A 236 -19.09 -3.43 -10.06
N THR A 237 -18.59 -2.21 -10.28
CA THR A 237 -18.30 -1.69 -11.62
C THR A 237 -16.80 -1.46 -11.74
N PRO A 238 -16.03 -2.50 -12.13
CA PRO A 238 -14.59 -2.36 -12.28
C PRO A 238 -14.23 -1.48 -13.47
N LYS A 239 -13.04 -0.88 -13.42
CA LYS A 239 -12.42 -0.28 -14.60
C LYS A 239 -11.91 -1.40 -15.51
N ALA A 240 -12.42 -1.44 -16.74
CA ALA A 240 -12.01 -2.42 -17.74
C ALA A 240 -10.87 -1.85 -18.59
N ASP A 241 -9.62 -2.10 -18.18
CA ASP A 241 -8.42 -1.67 -18.88
C ASP A 241 -7.24 -2.64 -18.64
N LYS A 242 -6.06 -2.28 -19.16
CA LYS A 242 -4.84 -3.10 -19.08
C LYS A 242 -4.03 -2.87 -17.81
N ILE A 243 -4.50 -2.02 -16.91
CA ILE A 243 -3.78 -1.59 -15.72
C ILE A 243 -4.30 -2.40 -14.52
N TRP A 244 -3.42 -2.63 -13.55
CA TRP A 244 -3.83 -3.22 -12.28
C TRP A 244 -4.50 -2.17 -11.41
N HIS A 245 -5.66 -2.53 -10.87
CA HIS A 245 -6.40 -1.75 -9.90
C HIS A 245 -6.45 -2.54 -8.61
N TYR A 246 -6.24 -1.89 -7.48
CA TYR A 246 -6.51 -2.46 -6.17
C TYR A 246 -7.82 -1.88 -5.65
N THR A 247 -8.61 -2.68 -4.94
CA THR A 247 -9.85 -2.23 -4.32
C THR A 247 -10.10 -2.94 -3.01
N CYS A 248 -10.80 -2.27 -2.09
CA CYS A 248 -11.21 -2.76 -0.78
C CYS A 248 -12.65 -2.33 -0.51
N ILE A 249 -13.54 -3.31 -0.36
CA ILE A 249 -14.98 -3.08 -0.26
C ILE A 249 -15.45 -3.49 1.13
N ASP A 250 -16.11 -2.59 1.85
CA ASP A 250 -16.88 -2.92 3.06
C ASP A 250 -18.14 -3.72 2.66
N ILE A 251 -18.02 -5.04 2.72
CA ILE A 251 -19.07 -5.97 2.33
C ILE A 251 -20.28 -5.83 3.25
N ARG A 252 -20.07 -5.70 4.55
CA ARG A 252 -21.18 -5.56 5.51
C ARG A 252 -21.99 -4.30 5.21
N ALA A 253 -21.32 -3.16 5.04
CA ALA A 253 -22.00 -1.90 4.73
C ALA A 253 -22.75 -1.97 3.38
N ARG A 254 -22.15 -2.58 2.35
CA ARG A 254 -22.81 -2.76 1.05
C ARG A 254 -24.06 -3.62 1.15
N LEU A 255 -23.97 -4.78 1.81
CA LEU A 255 -25.11 -5.68 1.99
C LEU A 255 -26.25 -5.03 2.80
N LEU A 256 -25.92 -4.26 3.85
CA LEU A 256 -26.91 -3.48 4.60
C LEU A 256 -27.60 -2.44 3.69
N SER A 257 -26.81 -1.69 2.90
CA SER A 257 -27.34 -0.67 2.00
C SER A 257 -28.26 -1.24 0.90
N GLN A 258 -28.04 -2.51 0.53
CA GLN A 258 -28.85 -3.24 -0.46
C GLN A 258 -29.96 -4.07 0.18
N SER A 259 -30.15 -4.00 1.51
CA SER A 259 -31.13 -4.80 2.26
C SER A 259 -30.95 -6.33 2.12
N SER A 260 -29.75 -6.78 1.76
CA SER A 260 -29.41 -8.22 1.68
C SER A 260 -29.21 -8.85 3.06
N ILE A 261 -28.95 -8.02 4.08
CA ILE A 261 -28.87 -8.40 5.48
C ILE A 261 -29.52 -7.30 6.34
N ASP A 262 -29.93 -7.66 7.56
CA ASP A 262 -30.52 -6.71 8.52
C ASP A 262 -29.46 -6.03 9.41
N SER A 263 -29.82 -4.85 9.93
CA SER A 263 -28.99 -4.06 10.86
C SER A 263 -28.51 -4.79 12.12
N THR A 264 -29.21 -5.86 12.53
CA THR A 264 -28.84 -6.72 13.66
C THR A 264 -27.64 -7.63 13.39
N VAL A 265 -27.19 -7.76 12.14
CA VAL A 265 -25.99 -8.54 11.80
C VAL A 265 -24.74 -7.84 12.33
N SER A 266 -24.08 -8.48 13.30
CA SER A 266 -22.89 -7.96 13.99
C SER A 266 -21.58 -8.56 13.46
N SER A 267 -21.62 -9.74 12.83
CA SER A 267 -20.44 -10.36 12.20
C SER A 267 -20.79 -11.05 10.88
N ILE A 268 -19.82 -11.04 9.96
CA ILE A 268 -19.89 -11.73 8.67
C ILE A 268 -18.61 -12.53 8.45
N VAL A 269 -18.77 -13.76 7.99
CA VAL A 269 -17.71 -14.60 7.42
C VAL A 269 -18.00 -14.70 5.92
N ILE A 270 -17.11 -14.16 5.09
CA ILE A 270 -17.16 -14.32 3.64
C ILE A 270 -16.51 -15.67 3.32
N THR A 271 -17.31 -16.71 3.08
CA THR A 271 -16.81 -18.07 2.86
C THR A 271 -16.35 -18.27 1.42
N TYR A 272 -17.07 -17.67 0.47
CA TYR A 272 -16.78 -17.72 -0.96
C TYR A 272 -17.04 -16.35 -1.59
N ALA A 273 -16.27 -15.99 -2.61
CA ALA A 273 -16.53 -14.80 -3.41
C ALA A 273 -15.97 -14.96 -4.82
N TRP A 274 -16.69 -14.44 -5.82
CA TRP A 274 -16.21 -14.38 -7.20
C TRP A 274 -16.79 -13.17 -7.95
N LEU A 275 -16.05 -12.69 -8.94
CA LEU A 275 -16.53 -11.71 -9.89
C LEU A 275 -17.57 -12.39 -10.80
N ASN A 276 -18.80 -11.90 -10.79
CA ASN A 276 -19.83 -12.38 -11.71
C ASN A 276 -19.42 -12.02 -13.14
N ASN A 277 -19.41 -13.02 -14.02
CA ASN A 277 -19.17 -12.81 -15.44
C ASN A 277 -19.79 -13.92 -16.28
N ASN A 278 -20.02 -13.61 -17.55
CA ASN A 278 -20.35 -14.60 -18.58
C ASN A 278 -19.08 -15.17 -19.26
N ILE A 279 -17.91 -14.53 -19.07
CA ILE A 279 -16.64 -14.90 -19.69
C ILE A 279 -15.52 -14.81 -18.64
N LYS A 280 -14.96 -15.97 -18.27
CA LYS A 280 -13.89 -16.06 -17.27
C LYS A 280 -12.51 -15.64 -17.79
N LYS A 281 -12.32 -15.63 -19.11
CA LYS A 281 -11.05 -15.26 -19.73
C LYS A 281 -10.85 -13.74 -19.68
N ALA A 282 -9.59 -13.35 -19.50
CA ALA A 282 -9.17 -11.94 -19.46
C ALA A 282 -9.65 -11.16 -18.23
N ILE A 283 -9.90 -11.88 -17.15
CA ILE A 283 -10.03 -11.36 -15.79
C ILE A 283 -8.77 -11.85 -15.07
N TYR A 284 -7.96 -10.92 -14.63
CA TYR A 284 -6.76 -11.20 -13.85
C TYR A 284 -7.01 -10.71 -12.43
N ILE A 285 -6.77 -11.57 -11.46
CA ILE A 285 -6.96 -11.32 -10.03
C ILE A 285 -5.66 -11.62 -9.32
N ASP A 286 -5.35 -10.81 -8.31
CA ASP A 286 -4.19 -11.02 -7.47
C ASP A 286 -4.45 -10.43 -6.06
N THR A 287 -3.68 -10.86 -5.06
CA THR A 287 -3.62 -10.24 -3.73
C THR A 287 -5.00 -10.13 -3.07
N VAL A 288 -5.75 -11.24 -3.06
CA VAL A 288 -7.08 -11.24 -2.43
C VAL A 288 -6.91 -11.37 -0.93
N SER A 289 -7.50 -10.46 -0.16
CA SER A 289 -7.53 -10.54 1.30
C SER A 289 -8.91 -10.26 1.88
N ILE A 290 -9.24 -10.94 2.97
CA ILE A 290 -10.37 -10.57 3.84
C ILE A 290 -9.79 -9.92 5.08
N ARG A 291 -10.38 -8.79 5.50
CA ARG A 291 -9.89 -8.00 6.62
C ARG A 291 -10.96 -7.63 7.64
N THR A 292 -10.54 -7.48 8.89
CA THR A 292 -11.37 -6.98 10.00
C THR A 292 -11.44 -5.46 10.06
N ALA A 293 -10.47 -4.77 9.45
CA ALA A 293 -10.39 -3.33 9.29
C ALA A 293 -9.96 -2.97 7.86
N LEU A 294 -10.28 -1.76 7.38
CA LEU A 294 -9.70 -1.24 6.14
C LEU A 294 -8.17 -1.30 6.24
N PRO A 295 -7.49 -1.58 5.12
CA PRO A 295 -6.05 -1.40 5.11
C PRO A 295 -5.72 0.09 5.32
N GLN A 296 -4.60 0.33 5.98
CA GLN A 296 -4.05 1.68 6.17
C GLN A 296 -2.84 1.84 5.23
N GLY A 297 -2.39 3.09 5.02
CA GLY A 297 -1.24 3.37 4.17
C GLY A 297 -1.52 3.27 2.67
N TYR A 298 -0.54 2.75 1.93
CA TYR A 298 -0.47 2.62 0.46
C TYR A 298 -1.63 1.82 -0.18
N GLU A 299 -2.44 1.15 0.63
CA GLU A 299 -3.53 0.25 0.21
C GLU A 299 -4.93 0.87 0.29
N ASP A 300 -5.06 2.09 0.81
CA ASP A 300 -6.36 2.75 0.97
C ASP A 300 -6.83 3.36 -0.36
N ILE A 301 -7.76 2.65 -1.00
CA ILE A 301 -8.37 2.99 -2.29
C ILE A 301 -9.49 4.02 -2.21
N SER A 302 -9.85 4.50 -1.01
CA SER A 302 -10.84 5.57 -0.87
C SER A 302 -10.31 6.92 -1.35
N THR A 303 -9.00 7.03 -1.54
CA THR A 303 -8.33 8.20 -2.12
C THR A 303 -7.19 7.76 -3.03
N ASN A 304 -7.45 7.87 -4.32
CA ASN A 304 -6.45 7.62 -5.36
C ASN A 304 -5.13 8.42 -5.14
N PRO A 305 -3.97 7.93 -5.62
CA PRO A 305 -3.80 6.68 -6.38
C PRO A 305 -2.66 5.74 -5.98
N ILE A 306 -2.85 4.49 -6.42
CA ILE A 306 -1.82 3.62 -6.98
C ILE A 306 -1.06 4.44 -8.03
N ASP A 307 0.18 4.78 -7.73
CA ASP A 307 1.09 5.50 -8.61
C ASP A 307 0.58 6.89 -9.07
N GLN A 308 1.08 7.95 -8.41
CA GLN A 308 0.89 9.33 -8.87
C GLN A 308 1.54 9.59 -10.25
N SER A 309 2.24 8.63 -10.84
CA SER A 309 2.90 8.83 -12.12
C SER A 309 1.96 8.76 -13.33
N ILE A 310 0.76 8.14 -13.29
CA ILE A 310 -0.06 8.05 -14.52
C ILE A 310 -1.59 8.23 -14.41
N ASN A 311 -2.36 7.88 -13.35
CA ASN A 311 -3.82 7.70 -13.59
C ASN A 311 -4.85 7.99 -12.45
N SER A 312 -4.67 9.02 -11.63
CA SER A 312 -5.85 9.62 -10.96
C SER A 312 -5.98 11.10 -11.19
N SER A 313 -7.23 11.50 -11.41
CA SER A 313 -7.60 12.90 -11.52
C SER A 313 -7.23 13.68 -10.26
N CYS A 314 -6.30 14.60 -10.40
CA CYS A 314 -5.89 15.59 -9.45
C CYS A 314 -7.06 16.43 -8.93
N VAL A 315 -7.05 16.68 -7.63
CA VAL A 315 -7.99 17.62 -7.01
C VAL A 315 -7.30 18.97 -6.93
N PHE A 316 -7.71 19.89 -7.80
CA PHE A 316 -7.24 21.27 -7.77
C PHE A 316 -8.24 22.20 -7.05
N PRO A 317 -7.78 23.19 -6.27
CA PRO A 317 -6.39 23.39 -5.86
C PRO A 317 -5.98 22.39 -4.78
N PHE A 318 -4.69 22.02 -4.76
CA PHE A 318 -4.08 21.34 -3.63
C PHE A 318 -2.90 22.16 -3.10
N TYR A 319 -2.46 21.84 -1.88
CA TYR A 319 -1.28 22.44 -1.29
C TYR A 319 -0.18 21.40 -1.10
N TYR A 320 1.02 21.71 -1.60
CA TYR A 320 2.23 20.89 -1.47
C TYR A 320 3.40 21.77 -1.00
N ASN A 321 4.08 21.36 0.07
CA ASN A 321 5.17 22.12 0.70
C ASN A 321 4.85 23.61 0.88
N ASN A 322 3.66 23.89 1.43
CA ASN A 322 3.14 25.24 1.71
C ASN A 322 2.88 26.12 0.47
N ASN A 323 2.90 25.54 -0.74
CA ASN A 323 2.54 26.22 -1.98
C ASN A 323 1.22 25.67 -2.52
N SER A 324 0.39 26.54 -3.09
CA SER A 324 -0.87 26.15 -3.73
C SER A 324 -0.63 25.87 -5.22
N TYR A 325 -1.18 24.76 -5.71
CA TYR A 325 -1.09 24.34 -7.10
C TYR A 325 -2.49 24.17 -7.68
N THR A 326 -2.69 24.79 -8.85
CA THR A 326 -3.93 24.75 -9.63
C THR A 326 -3.76 24.02 -10.97
N ALA A 327 -2.57 23.45 -11.21
CA ALA A 327 -2.20 22.69 -12.40
C ALA A 327 -1.14 21.64 -12.05
N CYS A 328 -0.83 20.75 -13.00
CA CYS A 328 0.17 19.71 -12.82
C CYS A 328 1.50 20.26 -12.32
N THR A 329 2.13 19.56 -11.39
CA THR A 329 3.47 19.94 -10.89
C THR A 329 4.32 18.71 -10.61
N LEU A 330 5.63 18.91 -10.71
CA LEU A 330 6.65 17.94 -10.31
C LEU A 330 7.28 18.37 -8.98
N ASP A 331 7.83 17.42 -8.25
CA ASP A 331 8.67 17.69 -7.09
C ASP A 331 10.10 18.11 -7.50
N ASN A 332 10.95 18.36 -6.51
CA ASN A 332 12.34 18.76 -6.73
C ASN A 332 13.20 17.67 -7.39
N ASN A 333 12.70 16.42 -7.43
CA ASN A 333 13.33 15.28 -8.08
C ASN A 333 12.70 14.96 -9.45
N SER A 334 11.91 15.89 -9.99
CA SER A 334 11.19 15.72 -11.26
C SER A 334 10.18 14.56 -11.26
N ARG A 335 9.70 14.13 -10.08
CA ARG A 335 8.61 13.15 -9.96
C ARG A 335 7.27 13.87 -9.98
N THR A 336 6.29 13.31 -10.67
CA THR A 336 4.94 13.87 -10.73
C THR A 336 4.30 13.88 -9.35
N ILE A 337 3.95 15.06 -8.84
CA ILE A 337 3.17 15.20 -7.58
C ILE A 337 1.70 14.97 -7.88
N CYS A 338 1.21 15.58 -8.96
CA CYS A 338 -0.13 15.35 -9.46
C CYS A 338 -0.21 15.83 -10.91
N CYS A 339 -0.73 14.99 -11.82
CA CYS A 339 -1.19 15.47 -13.12
C CYS A 339 -2.45 14.73 -13.62
N ASP A 340 -3.38 15.47 -14.23
CA ASP A 340 -4.49 14.91 -14.99
C ASP A 340 -3.97 14.52 -16.38
N GLY A 341 -4.14 13.25 -16.74
CA GLY A 341 -3.85 12.71 -18.08
C GLY A 341 -4.94 13.02 -19.10
#